data_AF-U6JXE6-F1
#
_entry.id   AF-U6JXE6-F1
#
_cell.length_a   1.000
_cell.length_b   1.000
_cell.length_c   1.000
_cell.angle_alpha   90.00
_cell.angle_beta   90.00
_cell.angle_gamma   90.00
#
_symmetry.space_group_name_H-M   'P 1'
#
loop_
_entity.id
_entity.type
_entity.pdbx_description
1 polymer ?
#
loop_
_entity_poly.entity_id
_entity_poly.type
_entity_poly.pdbx_seq_one_letter_code
_entity_poly.pdbx_strand_id
1 'polypeptide(L)'
;MRKKTLIGFAEYAWSKSKGISWGEVDPLLSATGRTQCAAAAAELVYLKIMLKEMQQSQQLHLPSQDSAAAGEAAAGRSPDRRQTAATAAAAATTDGGFCIQTFLVSPFTRTLQTASLSFHDVGTSLKCQEPTVQQPQQQRQQQQQQQQQHVTWLVDSLLKEKYGNMTDTGTEVAALRRRLRQLYVRPLRRRLRQLYVRGELAPTVFSFRLVPEGQKWWLPYVPDSLRQLRKQLQQQLLQLQQGNALLEESVQEEDEHQSLLRGTSKPESAPLGFVSGAPTSSSSASAAGVAAVGTEVSEEDKNLFVIGGAEGGPLAAAEKSVLQTLEQAEQSLHTPEAFRQRQQQHDDAVAAAAAEGHLWRESWKEVTDRQQLLLLILCAADASTFFFVSHSNFLAGLDQQPRLDNGQLRPLLLRCNVEPEISPL
;
A
#
# COMPACT_ATOMS: atom_id res chain seq x y z
N MET A 1 -24.46 9.42 37.66
CA MET A 1 -23.10 9.19 38.20
C MET A 1 -22.08 9.29 37.08
N ARG A 2 -21.28 10.37 37.04
CA ARG A 2 -20.20 10.58 36.05
C ARG A 2 -18.86 10.34 36.74
N LYS A 3 -18.32 9.11 36.68
CA LYS A 3 -16.91 8.86 37.00
C LYS A 3 -16.08 9.29 35.78
N LYS A 4 -15.69 10.57 35.74
CA LYS A 4 -14.74 11.08 34.75
C LYS A 4 -13.35 10.53 35.08
N THR A 5 -12.86 9.70 34.16
CA THR A 5 -11.45 9.52 33.74
C THR A 5 -10.45 10.47 34.40
N LEU A 6 -9.93 10.10 35.58
CA LEU A 6 -8.84 10.81 36.29
C LEU A 6 -7.47 10.15 36.08
N ILE A 7 -7.41 9.01 35.41
CA ILE A 7 -6.19 8.18 35.31
C ILE A 7 -5.11 8.84 34.43
N GLY A 8 -5.50 9.52 33.34
CA GLY A 8 -4.53 10.18 32.44
C GLY A 8 -3.83 11.41 33.03
N PHE A 9 -4.41 12.06 34.05
CA PHE A 9 -3.77 13.20 34.72
C PHE A 9 -2.70 12.78 35.73
N ALA A 10 -2.83 11.59 36.32
CA ALA A 10 -1.90 11.10 37.33
C ALA A 10 -0.52 10.76 36.74
N GLU A 11 -0.47 10.12 35.55
CA GLU A 11 0.80 9.81 34.87
C GLU A 11 1.56 11.07 34.44
N TYR A 12 0.84 12.06 33.91
CA TYR A 12 1.44 13.33 33.50
C TYR A 12 1.99 14.12 34.71
N ALA A 13 1.30 14.06 35.86
CA ALA A 13 1.76 14.71 37.08
C ALA A 13 2.97 14.00 37.70
N TRP A 14 3.02 12.67 37.68
CA TRP A 14 4.13 11.88 38.23
C TRP A 14 5.40 11.93 37.35
N SER A 15 5.24 12.10 36.04
CA SER A 15 6.34 12.41 35.11
C SER A 15 7.09 13.69 35.48
N LYS A 16 6.35 14.77 35.77
CA LYS A 16 6.94 16.08 36.06
C LYS A 16 7.74 16.10 37.35
N SER A 17 7.39 15.28 38.35
CA SER A 17 8.12 15.23 39.62
C SER A 17 9.51 14.59 39.51
N LYS A 18 9.78 13.82 38.43
CA LYS A 18 11.11 13.22 38.16
C LYS A 18 11.91 13.95 37.06
N GLY A 19 11.40 15.05 36.51
CA GLY A 19 12.08 15.80 35.44
C GLY A 19 12.19 15.06 34.10
N ILE A 20 11.48 13.93 33.92
CA ILE A 20 11.52 13.17 32.66
C ILE A 20 10.48 13.76 31.71
N SER A 21 10.96 14.56 30.74
CA SER A 21 10.18 15.03 29.60
C SER A 21 9.92 13.85 28.66
N TRP A 22 8.70 13.31 28.66
CA TRP A 22 8.28 12.22 27.76
C TRP A 22 8.07 12.63 26.30
N GLY A 23 8.38 13.89 25.96
CA GLY A 23 8.13 14.47 24.64
C GLY A 23 6.66 14.83 24.43
N GLU A 24 6.38 15.41 23.26
CA GLU A 24 5.02 15.72 22.81
C GLU A 24 4.34 14.46 22.28
N VAL A 25 3.03 14.31 22.48
CA VAL A 25 2.23 13.26 21.84
C VAL A 25 2.21 13.47 20.33
N ASP A 26 2.54 12.41 19.59
CA ASP A 26 2.63 12.42 18.13
C ASP A 26 3.38 13.66 17.58
N PRO A 27 4.68 13.81 17.87
CA PRO A 27 5.42 15.02 17.52
C PRO A 27 5.52 15.19 16.01
N LEU A 28 5.68 16.45 15.60
CA LEU A 28 5.98 16.80 14.21
C LEU A 28 7.41 16.42 13.83
N LEU A 29 7.69 16.37 12.53
CA LEU A 29 9.06 16.35 12.03
C LEU A 29 9.83 17.59 12.48
N SER A 30 11.05 17.38 12.97
CA SER A 30 12.01 18.45 13.25
C SER A 30 12.49 19.12 11.94
N ALA A 31 13.20 20.25 12.05
CA ALA A 31 13.82 20.88 10.89
C ALA A 31 14.83 19.96 10.17
N THR A 32 15.59 19.18 10.95
CA THR A 32 16.49 18.13 10.43
C THR A 32 15.70 17.04 9.73
N GLY A 33 14.62 16.55 10.35
CA GLY A 33 13.73 15.53 9.76
C GLY A 33 13.17 15.96 8.40
N ARG A 34 12.76 17.23 8.27
CA ARG A 34 12.30 17.76 6.96
C ARG A 34 13.40 17.85 5.92
N THR A 35 14.62 18.20 6.31
CA THR A 35 15.78 18.17 5.38
C THR A 35 16.07 16.74 4.93
N GLN A 36 15.99 15.77 5.84
CA GLN A 36 16.14 14.35 5.54
C GLN A 36 15.06 13.85 4.57
N CYS A 37 13.80 14.29 4.72
CA CYS A 37 12.73 13.95 3.78
C CYS A 37 13.00 14.49 2.37
N ALA A 38 13.59 15.69 2.25
CA ALA A 38 13.98 16.26 0.96
C ALA A 38 15.14 15.50 0.31
N ALA A 39 16.11 15.03 1.13
CA ALA A 39 17.18 14.15 0.64
C ALA A 39 16.61 12.81 0.13
N ALA A 40 15.67 12.22 0.88
CA ALA A 40 14.97 11.00 0.48
C ALA A 40 14.22 11.17 -0.86
N ALA A 41 13.59 12.33 -1.07
CA ALA A 41 12.94 12.64 -2.35
C ALA A 41 13.95 12.63 -3.51
N ALA A 42 15.13 13.25 -3.31
CA ALA A 42 16.19 13.25 -4.32
C ALA A 42 16.74 11.83 -4.59
N GLU A 43 16.88 10.99 -3.56
CA GLU A 43 17.26 9.58 -3.70
C GLU A 43 16.22 8.79 -4.50
N LEU A 44 14.92 9.01 -4.29
CA LEU A 44 13.85 8.38 -5.07
C LEU A 44 13.87 8.82 -6.54
N VAL A 45 14.14 10.10 -6.82
CA VAL A 45 14.35 10.58 -8.20
C VAL A 45 15.51 9.82 -8.85
N TYR A 46 16.63 9.71 -8.13
CA TYR A 46 17.81 9.02 -8.63
C TYR A 46 17.56 7.53 -8.89
N LEU A 47 16.94 6.83 -7.94
CA LEU A 47 16.55 5.43 -8.09
C LEU A 47 15.67 5.22 -9.35
N LYS A 48 14.70 6.11 -9.56
CA LYS A 48 13.83 6.06 -10.74
C LYS A 48 14.63 6.21 -12.05
N ILE A 49 15.60 7.14 -12.09
CA ILE A 49 16.45 7.33 -13.27
C ILE A 49 17.25 6.04 -13.54
N MET A 50 17.89 5.48 -12.51
CA MET A 50 18.65 4.23 -12.66
C MET A 50 17.78 3.06 -13.13
N LEU A 51 16.58 2.92 -12.59
CA LEU A 51 15.64 1.87 -13.00
C LEU A 51 15.27 1.99 -14.49
N LYS A 52 15.05 3.22 -14.97
CA LYS A 52 14.79 3.47 -16.40
C LYS A 52 16.00 3.14 -17.28
N GLU A 53 17.21 3.51 -16.86
CA GLU A 53 18.45 3.22 -17.62
C GLU A 53 18.75 1.73 -17.69
N MET A 54 18.56 1.00 -16.58
CA MET A 54 18.71 -0.46 -16.55
C MET A 54 17.70 -1.13 -17.49
N GLN A 55 16.46 -0.66 -17.49
CA GLN A 55 15.42 -1.19 -18.37
C GLN A 55 15.74 -0.92 -19.85
N GLN A 56 16.17 0.29 -20.20
CA GLN A 56 16.59 0.63 -21.57
C GLN A 56 17.78 -0.23 -22.02
N SER A 57 18.75 -0.47 -21.13
CA SER A 57 19.90 -1.35 -21.40
C SER A 57 19.47 -2.80 -21.66
N GLN A 58 18.50 -3.33 -20.91
CA GLN A 58 17.97 -4.67 -21.13
C GLN A 58 17.23 -4.78 -22.47
N GLN A 59 16.47 -3.75 -22.87
CA GLN A 59 15.78 -3.71 -24.16
C GLN A 59 16.75 -3.69 -25.35
N LEU A 60 17.92 -3.05 -25.21
CA LEU A 60 18.96 -3.02 -26.25
C LEU A 60 19.73 -4.33 -26.41
N HIS A 61 19.70 -5.21 -25.41
CA HIS A 61 20.42 -6.50 -25.43
C HIS A 61 19.55 -7.70 -25.79
N LEU A 62 18.24 -7.53 -25.93
CA LEU A 62 17.39 -8.57 -26.49
C LEU A 62 17.69 -8.66 -27.99
N PRO A 63 18.30 -9.77 -28.47
CA PRO A 63 18.55 -9.94 -29.90
C PRO A 63 17.22 -9.85 -30.62
N SER A 64 17.11 -8.93 -31.57
CA SER A 64 15.96 -8.79 -32.46
C SER A 64 15.68 -10.17 -33.07
N GLN A 65 14.59 -10.80 -32.61
CA GLN A 65 14.18 -12.16 -32.99
C GLN A 65 13.78 -12.29 -34.48
N ASP A 66 13.89 -11.20 -35.24
CA ASP A 66 13.52 -11.15 -36.66
C ASP A 66 14.48 -11.91 -37.60
N SER A 67 15.55 -12.52 -37.10
CA SER A 67 16.58 -13.15 -37.96
C SER A 67 16.59 -14.69 -38.00
N ALA A 68 15.63 -15.40 -37.40
CA ALA A 68 15.65 -16.87 -37.35
C ALA A 68 14.47 -17.57 -38.07
N ALA A 69 13.82 -16.93 -39.04
CA ALA A 69 12.75 -17.54 -39.84
C ALA A 69 13.24 -18.22 -41.15
N ALA A 70 14.54 -18.37 -41.36
CA ALA A 70 15.08 -18.98 -42.56
C ALA A 70 15.95 -20.21 -42.24
N GLY A 71 15.28 -21.32 -41.93
CA GLY A 71 15.81 -22.66 -42.19
C GLY A 71 16.28 -23.45 -40.98
N GLU A 72 15.38 -24.22 -40.37
CA GLU A 72 15.73 -25.57 -39.91
C GLU A 72 14.48 -26.43 -39.78
N ALA A 73 14.22 -27.19 -40.85
CA ALA A 73 13.38 -28.37 -40.78
C ALA A 73 14.20 -29.52 -40.16
N ALA A 74 13.54 -30.29 -39.29
CA ALA A 74 13.97 -31.57 -38.71
C ALA A 74 14.98 -31.54 -37.55
N ALA A 75 14.45 -31.56 -36.32
CA ALA A 75 14.60 -32.71 -35.40
C ALA A 75 13.84 -32.45 -34.08
N GLY A 76 12.95 -33.38 -33.70
CA GLY A 76 12.12 -33.27 -32.51
C GLY A 76 12.92 -33.28 -31.21
N ARG A 77 12.78 -32.23 -30.41
CA ARG A 77 13.05 -32.23 -28.97
C ARG A 77 11.99 -31.40 -28.26
N SER A 78 11.29 -32.02 -27.31
CA SER A 78 10.28 -31.40 -26.46
C SER A 78 10.87 -30.24 -25.65
N PRO A 79 10.23 -29.06 -25.62
CA PRO A 79 10.62 -27.98 -24.73
C PRO A 79 10.15 -28.25 -23.29
N ASP A 80 11.06 -28.04 -22.35
CA ASP A 80 10.89 -28.23 -20.91
C ASP A 80 10.01 -27.10 -20.33
N ARG A 81 8.88 -27.46 -19.71
CA ARG A 81 7.69 -26.60 -19.46
C ARG A 81 7.75 -25.74 -18.19
N ARG A 82 8.91 -25.60 -17.54
CA ARG A 82 9.06 -24.90 -16.23
C ARG A 82 9.09 -23.35 -16.29
N GLN A 83 8.74 -22.72 -17.41
CA GLN A 83 8.81 -21.25 -17.60
C GLN A 83 7.48 -20.49 -17.44
N THR A 84 6.37 -21.15 -17.09
CA THR A 84 5.02 -20.56 -17.09
C THR A 84 4.67 -19.74 -15.84
N ALA A 85 5.30 -19.96 -14.69
CA ALA A 85 5.04 -19.13 -13.50
C ALA A 85 5.71 -17.74 -13.57
N ALA A 86 6.84 -17.63 -14.28
CA ALA A 86 7.54 -16.35 -14.49
C ALA A 86 6.79 -15.41 -15.45
N THR A 87 5.88 -15.94 -16.28
CA THR A 87 5.17 -15.16 -17.30
C THR A 87 3.96 -14.40 -16.77
N ALA A 88 3.32 -14.81 -15.66
CA ALA A 88 2.27 -14.01 -15.02
C ALA A 88 2.85 -12.77 -14.31
N ALA A 89 4.05 -12.88 -13.71
CA ALA A 89 4.77 -11.73 -13.17
C ALA A 89 5.34 -10.82 -14.28
N ALA A 90 5.67 -11.37 -15.45
CA ALA A 90 6.13 -10.60 -16.62
C ALA A 90 4.98 -9.96 -17.42
N ALA A 91 3.76 -10.50 -17.37
CA ALA A 91 2.61 -9.97 -18.11
C ALA A 91 2.08 -8.65 -17.53
N ALA A 92 2.38 -8.34 -16.26
CA ALA A 92 1.99 -7.08 -15.61
C ALA A 92 2.88 -5.88 -15.97
N THR A 93 3.97 -6.08 -16.71
CA THR A 93 4.84 -5.01 -17.19
C THR A 93 4.94 -5.06 -18.70
N THR A 94 3.83 -4.78 -19.41
CA THR A 94 3.88 -4.50 -20.86
C THR A 94 4.82 -3.34 -21.20
N ASP A 95 5.20 -2.55 -20.20
CA ASP A 95 6.17 -1.45 -20.30
C ASP A 95 7.48 -1.74 -19.54
N GLY A 96 7.76 -2.98 -19.12
CA GLY A 96 9.04 -3.49 -18.59
C GLY A 96 9.66 -2.83 -17.35
N GLY A 97 9.05 -1.80 -16.78
CA GLY A 97 9.64 -0.98 -15.71
C GLY A 97 9.17 -1.32 -14.30
N PHE A 98 10.03 -1.06 -13.31
CA PHE A 98 9.65 -1.10 -11.89
C PHE A 98 8.68 0.03 -11.58
N CYS A 99 7.56 -0.32 -10.94
CA CYS A 99 6.58 0.61 -10.42
C CYS A 99 5.99 0.09 -9.10
N ILE A 100 5.41 0.98 -8.31
CA ILE A 100 4.76 0.72 -7.03
C ILE A 100 3.26 0.66 -7.25
N GLN A 101 2.63 -0.45 -6.86
CA GLN A 101 1.19 -0.60 -6.99
C GLN A 101 0.45 0.02 -5.80
N THR A 102 0.98 -0.13 -4.58
CA THR A 102 0.30 0.34 -3.37
C THR A 102 1.22 1.11 -2.43
N PHE A 103 0.72 2.23 -1.91
CA PHE A 103 1.39 3.08 -0.94
C PHE A 103 0.68 3.02 0.42
N LEU A 104 1.42 2.67 1.48
CA LEU A 104 0.90 2.59 2.85
C LEU A 104 1.67 3.53 3.79
N VAL A 105 1.01 4.03 4.83
CA VAL A 105 1.66 4.92 5.80
C VAL A 105 1.09 4.74 7.21
N SER A 106 1.97 4.80 8.20
CA SER A 106 1.56 4.79 9.61
C SER A 106 0.76 6.04 9.98
N PRO A 107 -0.21 5.97 10.94
CA PRO A 107 -1.12 7.07 11.25
C PRO A 107 -0.51 8.14 12.17
N PHE A 108 0.81 8.24 12.27
CA PHE A 108 1.46 9.30 13.04
C PHE A 108 1.72 10.52 12.15
N THR A 109 1.62 11.72 12.73
CA THR A 109 1.83 12.97 12.00
C THR A 109 3.19 13.00 11.32
N ARG A 110 4.26 12.56 12.00
CA ARG A 110 5.61 12.55 11.43
C ARG A 110 5.77 11.61 10.23
N THR A 111 5.13 10.44 10.21
CA THR A 111 5.18 9.52 9.06
C THR A 111 4.35 10.03 7.89
N LEU A 112 3.20 10.64 8.17
CA LEU A 112 2.39 11.32 7.15
C LEU A 112 3.15 12.50 6.54
N GLN A 113 3.90 13.27 7.34
CA GLN A 113 4.78 14.32 6.85
C GLN A 113 5.93 13.75 6.01
N THR A 114 6.57 12.67 6.43
CA THR A 114 7.63 12.01 5.65
C THR A 114 7.09 11.54 4.30
N ALA A 115 5.97 10.81 4.28
CA ALA A 115 5.33 10.33 3.05
C ALA A 115 5.01 11.50 2.10
N SER A 116 4.34 12.53 2.62
CA SER A 116 3.99 13.72 1.85
C SER A 116 5.23 14.44 1.28
N LEU A 117 6.23 14.73 2.11
CA LEU A 117 7.39 15.53 1.70
C LEU A 117 8.36 14.76 0.80
N SER A 118 8.48 13.45 0.98
CA SER A 118 9.41 12.63 0.17
C SER A 118 8.83 12.20 -1.17
N PHE A 119 7.51 12.12 -1.31
CA PHE A 119 6.86 11.60 -2.51
C PHE A 119 6.08 12.61 -3.34
N HIS A 120 5.95 13.87 -2.90
CA HIS A 120 5.15 14.86 -3.62
C HIS A 120 5.52 14.97 -5.10
N ASP A 121 6.82 15.04 -5.41
CA ASP A 121 7.29 15.27 -6.79
C ASP A 121 7.52 13.97 -7.58
N VAL A 122 7.66 12.83 -6.90
CA VAL A 122 8.08 11.56 -7.52
C VAL A 122 7.02 10.47 -7.50
N GLY A 123 6.07 10.52 -6.56
CA GLY A 123 5.15 9.42 -6.28
C GLY A 123 4.32 9.03 -7.49
N THR A 124 3.76 10.00 -8.20
CA THR A 124 2.93 9.77 -9.40
C THR A 124 3.68 9.02 -10.48
N SER A 125 4.99 9.27 -10.59
CA SER A 125 5.85 8.67 -11.60
C SER A 125 6.44 7.32 -11.21
N LEU A 126 6.33 6.95 -9.93
CA LEU A 126 6.66 5.62 -9.43
C LEU A 126 5.42 4.73 -9.37
N LYS A 127 4.21 5.29 -9.40
CA LYS A 127 2.96 4.51 -9.39
C LYS A 127 2.81 3.71 -10.69
N CYS A 128 2.35 2.47 -10.57
CA CYS A 128 2.03 1.65 -11.74
C CYS A 128 0.87 2.29 -12.53
N GLN A 129 1.03 2.34 -13.86
CA GLN A 129 -0.07 2.74 -14.74
C GLN A 129 -1.05 1.60 -14.84
N GLU A 130 -2.33 1.87 -14.61
CA GLU A 130 -3.34 0.88 -14.87
C GLU A 130 -3.46 0.64 -16.37
N PRO A 131 -3.58 -0.63 -16.82
CA PRO A 131 -3.83 -0.92 -18.22
C PRO A 131 -5.10 -0.19 -18.61
N THR A 132 -4.96 0.79 -19.51
CA THR A 132 -6.11 1.54 -20.02
C THR A 132 -6.91 0.59 -20.90
N VAL A 133 -7.86 -0.14 -20.30
CA VAL A 133 -8.85 -0.94 -21.01
C VAL A 133 -9.44 -0.02 -22.07
N GLN A 134 -9.33 -0.42 -23.34
CA GLN A 134 -9.52 0.41 -24.54
C GLN A 134 -10.76 1.30 -24.45
N GLN A 135 -10.62 2.46 -23.82
CA GLN A 135 -11.70 3.43 -23.73
C GLN A 135 -11.79 4.19 -25.06
N PRO A 136 -13.00 4.57 -25.49
CA PRO A 136 -13.22 5.33 -26.71
C PRO A 136 -12.29 6.54 -26.78
N GLN A 137 -11.76 6.83 -27.98
CA GLN A 137 -10.70 7.83 -28.22
C GLN A 137 -11.00 9.23 -27.64
N GLN A 138 -12.28 9.58 -27.45
CA GLN A 138 -12.71 10.83 -26.82
C GLN A 138 -12.41 10.91 -25.31
N GLN A 139 -12.36 9.79 -24.57
CA GLN A 139 -12.02 9.79 -23.14
C GLN A 139 -10.51 9.93 -22.86
N ARG A 140 -9.65 9.60 -23.84
CA ARG A 140 -8.18 9.72 -23.68
C ARG A 140 -7.70 11.16 -23.44
N GLN A 141 -8.39 12.17 -23.98
CA GLN A 141 -8.00 13.58 -23.76
C GLN A 141 -8.29 14.04 -22.32
N GLN A 142 -9.37 13.57 -21.70
CA GLN A 142 -9.64 13.85 -20.29
C GLN A 142 -8.65 13.12 -19.37
N GLN A 143 -8.21 11.91 -19.74
CA GLN A 143 -7.21 11.17 -18.98
C GLN A 143 -5.82 11.83 -18.97
N GLN A 144 -5.43 12.57 -20.01
CA GLN A 144 -4.17 13.32 -19.98
C GLN A 144 -4.16 14.42 -18.92
N GLN A 145 -5.32 15.05 -18.63
CA GLN A 145 -5.41 15.98 -17.50
C GLN A 145 -5.35 15.27 -16.15
N GLN A 146 -5.80 14.01 -16.07
CA GLN A 146 -5.69 13.18 -14.87
C GLN A 146 -4.27 12.69 -14.56
N GLN A 147 -3.27 12.91 -15.43
CA GLN A 147 -1.88 12.55 -15.11
C GLN A 147 -1.28 13.35 -13.94
N GLN A 148 -1.97 14.39 -13.45
CA GLN A 148 -1.61 15.11 -12.22
C GLN A 148 -2.19 14.46 -10.94
N GLN A 149 -2.81 13.28 -11.05
CA GLN A 149 -3.34 12.56 -9.90
C GLN A 149 -2.22 12.19 -8.93
N HIS A 150 -2.38 12.63 -7.69
CA HIS A 150 -1.44 12.32 -6.63
C HIS A 150 -1.62 10.86 -6.20
N VAL A 151 -0.55 10.26 -5.67
CA VAL A 151 -0.63 8.93 -5.06
C VAL A 151 -1.57 8.98 -3.85
N THR A 152 -2.43 7.97 -3.71
CA THR A 152 -3.29 7.83 -2.55
C THR A 152 -2.60 6.93 -1.54
N TRP A 153 -2.33 7.47 -0.36
CA TRP A 153 -1.71 6.73 0.74
C TRP A 153 -2.78 6.05 1.57
N LEU A 154 -2.72 4.72 1.69
CA LEU A 154 -3.55 3.96 2.63
C LEU A 154 -2.97 4.13 4.04
N VAL A 155 -3.71 4.78 4.93
CA VAL A 155 -3.26 5.02 6.31
C VAL A 155 -3.70 3.86 7.18
N ASP A 156 -2.74 3.11 7.72
CA ASP A 156 -3.00 1.84 8.40
C ASP A 156 -2.35 1.81 9.80
N SER A 157 -3.12 1.39 10.79
CA SER A 157 -2.70 1.26 12.19
C SER A 157 -1.76 0.07 12.46
N LEU A 158 -1.72 -0.96 11.59
CA LEU A 158 -0.74 -2.04 11.65
C LEU A 158 0.69 -1.55 11.41
N LEU A 159 0.89 -0.37 10.82
CA LEU A 159 2.20 0.24 10.57
C LEU A 159 2.70 1.10 11.73
N LYS A 160 1.99 1.17 12.85
CA LYS A 160 2.38 2.04 13.98
C LYS A 160 3.74 1.67 14.59
N GLU A 161 4.42 2.67 15.15
CA GLU A 161 5.65 2.45 15.92
C GLU A 161 5.41 1.51 17.12
N LYS A 162 6.47 0.83 17.55
CA LYS A 162 6.49 0.11 18.82
C LYS A 162 6.15 1.07 19.97
N TYR A 163 5.15 0.75 20.78
CA TYR A 163 4.77 1.60 21.90
C TYR A 163 5.83 1.57 23.01
N GLY A 164 6.65 2.61 23.10
CA GLY A 164 7.72 2.71 24.11
C GLY A 164 7.60 3.92 25.04
N ASN A 165 7.00 5.01 24.57
CA ASN A 165 6.83 6.26 25.29
C ASN A 165 5.63 7.09 24.78
N MET A 166 5.40 8.27 25.37
CA MET A 166 4.27 9.14 24.99
C MET A 166 4.31 9.64 23.55
N THR A 167 5.48 9.74 22.91
CA THR A 167 5.59 10.14 21.49
C THR A 167 5.09 9.06 20.52
N ASP A 168 4.93 7.83 21.02
CA ASP A 168 4.33 6.68 20.32
C ASP A 168 2.83 6.56 20.62
N THR A 169 2.26 7.51 21.36
CA THR A 169 0.82 7.64 21.52
C THR A 169 0.26 8.42 20.35
N GLY A 170 -0.73 7.85 19.68
CA GLY A 170 -1.43 8.50 18.57
C GLY A 170 -2.44 9.55 19.04
N THR A 171 -3.13 10.15 18.08
CA THR A 171 -4.32 10.99 18.35
C THR A 171 -5.51 10.45 17.59
N GLU A 172 -6.73 10.66 18.10
CA GLU A 172 -7.95 10.22 17.39
C GLU A 172 -7.97 10.75 15.96
N VAL A 173 -8.53 9.99 15.03
CA VAL A 173 -8.54 10.31 13.58
C VAL A 173 -9.04 11.72 13.29
N ALA A 174 -10.12 12.16 13.95
CA ALA A 174 -10.66 13.50 13.78
C ALA A 174 -9.69 14.60 14.25
N ALA A 175 -8.94 14.35 15.34
CA ALA A 175 -7.93 15.26 15.84
C ALA A 175 -6.70 15.29 14.92
N LEU A 176 -6.27 14.12 14.42
CA LEU A 176 -5.17 13.97 13.47
C LEU A 176 -5.48 14.70 12.15
N ARG A 177 -6.64 14.44 11.53
CA ARG A 177 -7.09 15.15 10.31
C ARG A 177 -7.11 16.67 10.53
N ARG A 178 -7.58 17.14 11.69
CA ARG A 178 -7.57 18.57 12.05
C ARG A 178 -6.14 19.13 12.17
N ARG A 179 -5.23 18.38 12.81
CA ARG A 179 -3.82 18.75 12.95
C ARG A 179 -3.16 18.88 11.58
N LEU A 180 -3.33 17.91 10.68
CA LEU A 180 -2.79 17.95 9.33
C LEU A 180 -3.28 19.17 8.53
N ARG A 181 -4.58 19.51 8.63
CA ARG A 181 -5.11 20.76 8.03
C ARG A 181 -4.41 21.99 8.58
N GLN A 182 -4.16 22.05 9.88
CA GLN A 182 -3.46 23.19 10.50
C GLN A 182 -2.01 23.31 10.00
N LEU A 183 -1.29 22.19 9.84
CA LEU A 183 0.08 22.18 9.31
C LEU A 183 0.14 22.69 7.87
N TYR A 184 -0.89 22.39 7.07
CA TYR A 184 -0.98 22.88 5.70
C TYR A 184 -1.39 24.37 5.62
N VAL A 185 -2.40 24.79 6.38
CA VAL A 185 -2.97 26.16 6.30
C VAL A 185 -2.10 27.21 6.99
N ARG A 186 -1.44 26.88 8.11
CA ARG A 186 -0.66 27.85 8.90
C ARG A 186 0.44 28.55 8.09
N PRO A 187 1.27 27.83 7.30
CA PRO A 187 2.27 28.47 6.46
C PRO A 187 1.65 29.40 5.40
N LEU A 188 0.50 29.05 4.83
CA LEU A 188 -0.13 29.80 3.75
C LEU A 188 -0.48 31.25 4.17
N ARG A 189 -0.91 31.45 5.42
CA ARG A 189 -1.25 32.79 5.95
C ARG A 189 -0.03 33.66 6.31
N ARG A 190 1.12 33.05 6.66
CA ARG A 190 2.36 33.78 6.95
C ARG A 190 3.23 34.00 5.70
N ARG A 191 3.03 33.21 4.64
CA ARG A 191 3.87 33.16 3.42
C ARG A 191 3.60 34.18 2.33
N LEU A 192 2.52 34.94 2.36
CA LEU A 192 2.37 36.06 1.42
C LEU A 192 3.43 37.17 1.62
N ARG A 193 4.33 37.07 2.62
CA ARG A 193 5.43 38.03 2.83
C ARG A 193 6.85 37.50 2.58
N GLN A 194 7.13 36.19 2.56
CA GLN A 194 8.51 35.69 2.33
C GLN A 194 8.50 34.35 1.58
N LEU A 195 8.98 34.42 0.34
CA LEU A 195 9.04 33.40 -0.71
C LEU A 195 9.64 32.04 -0.25
N TYR A 196 8.89 30.96 -0.53
CA TYR A 196 9.38 29.61 -0.90
C TYR A 196 10.26 28.78 0.06
N VAL A 197 10.19 28.93 1.38
CA VAL A 197 10.91 28.01 2.31
C VAL A 197 9.96 26.99 2.96
N ARG A 198 9.90 25.79 2.36
CA ARG A 198 9.56 24.45 2.90
C ARG A 198 8.24 24.28 3.65
N GLY A 199 7.19 23.82 2.96
CA GLY A 199 5.93 23.43 3.61
C GLY A 199 6.15 22.41 4.73
N GLU A 200 5.35 22.45 5.79
CA GLU A 200 5.34 21.37 6.80
C GLU A 200 4.68 20.10 6.26
N LEU A 201 3.94 20.24 5.17
CA LEU A 201 3.25 19.18 4.43
C LEU A 201 3.12 19.63 2.96
N ALA A 202 3.34 18.72 2.04
CA ALA A 202 3.13 18.92 0.61
C ALA A 202 1.73 18.41 0.18
N PRO A 203 1.19 18.85 -0.96
CA PRO A 203 -0.05 18.30 -1.49
C PRO A 203 0.01 16.77 -1.62
N THR A 204 -1.00 16.09 -1.08
CA THR A 204 -1.08 14.63 -1.05
C THR A 204 -2.50 14.18 -0.67
N VAL A 205 -2.80 12.90 -0.85
CA VAL A 205 -4.09 12.29 -0.54
C VAL A 205 -3.89 11.12 0.42
N PHE A 206 -4.60 11.13 1.54
CA PHE A 206 -4.56 10.07 2.56
C PHE A 206 -5.93 9.42 2.70
N SER A 207 -6.02 8.10 2.55
CA SER A 207 -7.21 7.32 2.86
C SER A 207 -7.14 6.81 4.30
N PHE A 208 -8.02 7.31 5.16
CA PHE A 208 -8.10 6.92 6.57
C PHE A 208 -9.11 5.79 6.82
N ARG A 209 -9.54 5.06 5.78
CA ARG A 209 -10.54 3.98 5.89
C ARG A 209 -10.14 2.89 6.89
N LEU A 210 -8.85 2.60 6.98
CA LEU A 210 -8.30 1.56 7.86
C LEU A 210 -8.03 2.05 9.30
N VAL A 211 -8.29 3.33 9.62
CA VAL A 211 -8.10 3.84 10.98
C VAL A 211 -9.46 4.04 11.65
N PRO A 212 -9.79 3.25 12.70
CA PRO A 212 -11.12 3.29 13.29
C PRO A 212 -11.42 4.66 13.94
N GLU A 213 -12.53 5.27 13.55
CA GLU A 213 -12.97 6.54 14.11
C GLU A 213 -13.43 6.39 15.57
N GLY A 214 -13.13 7.38 16.41
CA GLY A 214 -13.50 7.37 17.84
C GLY A 214 -12.77 6.34 18.71
N GLN A 215 -11.84 5.56 18.15
CA GLN A 215 -11.03 4.60 18.87
C GLN A 215 -9.57 5.06 19.01
N LYS A 216 -8.90 4.60 20.07
CA LYS A 216 -7.46 4.77 20.27
C LYS A 216 -6.70 3.72 19.45
N TRP A 217 -6.56 3.96 18.15
CA TRP A 217 -5.90 3.05 17.20
C TRP A 217 -4.44 2.70 17.57
N TRP A 218 -3.78 3.53 18.39
CA TRP A 218 -2.42 3.29 18.86
C TRP A 218 -2.33 2.25 19.99
N LEU A 219 -3.45 1.82 20.58
CA LEU A 219 -3.43 0.77 21.61
C LEU A 219 -2.93 -0.56 21.03
N PRO A 220 -2.08 -1.29 21.75
CA PRO A 220 -1.64 -2.63 21.36
C PRO A 220 -2.82 -3.55 21.08
N TYR A 221 -2.63 -4.48 20.14
CA TYR A 221 -3.61 -5.52 19.90
C TYR A 221 -3.53 -6.60 20.97
N VAL A 222 -4.65 -7.24 21.25
CA VAL A 222 -4.68 -8.41 22.13
C VAL A 222 -3.88 -9.54 21.45
N PRO A 223 -2.85 -10.13 22.10
CA PRO A 223 -2.02 -11.15 21.47
C PRO A 223 -2.80 -12.36 20.95
N ASP A 224 -3.86 -12.79 21.66
CA ASP A 224 -4.71 -13.89 21.22
C ASP A 224 -5.48 -13.56 19.93
N SER A 225 -6.02 -12.35 19.81
CA SER A 225 -6.71 -11.89 18.61
C SER A 225 -5.77 -11.85 17.40
N LEU A 226 -4.54 -11.35 17.57
CA LEU A 226 -3.53 -11.37 16.50
C LEU A 226 -3.19 -12.80 16.08
N ARG A 227 -2.96 -13.71 17.03
CA ARG A 227 -2.66 -15.12 16.74
C ARG A 227 -3.80 -15.82 16.01
N GLN A 228 -5.04 -15.59 16.43
CA GLN A 228 -6.22 -16.16 15.80
C GLN A 228 -6.36 -15.67 14.36
N LEU A 229 -6.23 -14.36 14.14
CA LEU A 229 -6.33 -13.76 12.81
C LEU A 229 -5.21 -14.25 11.88
N ARG A 230 -3.98 -14.33 12.38
CA ARG A 230 -2.85 -14.92 11.64
C ARG A 230 -3.15 -16.34 11.19
N LYS A 231 -3.63 -17.21 12.09
CA LYS A 231 -3.99 -18.59 11.74
C LYS A 231 -5.07 -18.65 10.66
N GLN A 232 -6.07 -17.78 10.74
CA GLN A 232 -7.13 -17.70 9.74
C GLN A 232 -6.57 -17.30 8.37
N LEU A 233 -5.73 -16.27 8.30
CA LEU A 233 -5.12 -15.83 7.04
C LEU A 233 -4.15 -16.87 6.47
N GLN A 234 -3.39 -17.57 7.31
CA GLN A 234 -2.53 -18.67 6.88
C GLN A 234 -3.34 -19.81 6.24
N GLN A 235 -4.49 -20.15 6.82
CA GLN A 235 -5.39 -21.16 6.25
C GLN A 235 -5.97 -20.70 4.90
N GLN A 236 -6.34 -19.42 4.78
CA GLN A 236 -6.84 -18.86 3.53
C GLN A 236 -5.77 -18.88 2.42
N LEU A 237 -4.52 -18.49 2.73
CA LEU A 237 -3.41 -18.55 1.79
C LEU A 237 -3.12 -19.99 1.35
N LEU A 238 -3.16 -20.95 2.28
CA LEU A 238 -2.98 -22.36 1.94
C LEU A 238 -4.08 -22.86 0.98
N GLN A 239 -5.33 -22.46 1.18
CA GLN A 239 -6.43 -22.79 0.27
C GLN A 239 -6.24 -22.19 -1.12
N LEU A 240 -5.77 -20.93 -1.19
CA LEU A 240 -5.46 -20.27 -2.48
C LEU A 240 -4.33 -20.99 -3.22
N GLN A 241 -3.26 -21.38 -2.51
CA GLN A 241 -2.16 -22.13 -3.09
C GLN A 241 -2.59 -23.50 -3.63
N GLN A 242 -3.43 -24.22 -2.87
CA GLN A 242 -3.98 -25.51 -3.32
C GLN A 242 -4.90 -25.34 -4.54
N GLY A 243 -5.74 -24.29 -4.56
CA GLY A 243 -6.60 -23.98 -5.70
C GLY A 243 -5.80 -23.66 -6.96
N ASN A 244 -4.73 -22.89 -6.84
CA ASN A 244 -3.85 -22.55 -7.97
C ASN A 244 -3.10 -23.79 -8.50
N ALA A 245 -2.62 -24.67 -7.61
CA ALA A 245 -1.97 -25.91 -8.02
C ALA A 245 -2.92 -26.83 -8.82
N LEU A 246 -4.17 -26.97 -8.39
CA LEU A 246 -5.18 -27.76 -9.12
C LEU A 246 -5.53 -27.15 -10.48
N LEU A 247 -5.58 -25.81 -10.57
CA LEU A 247 -5.79 -25.12 -11.84
C LEU A 247 -4.61 -25.35 -12.80
N GLU A 248 -3.37 -25.27 -12.31
CA GLU A 248 -2.18 -25.55 -13.11
C GLU A 248 -2.16 -27.00 -13.62
N GLU A 249 -2.53 -27.98 -12.77
CA GLU A 249 -2.66 -29.38 -13.17
C GLU A 249 -3.75 -29.57 -14.24
N SER A 250 -4.91 -28.93 -14.09
CA SER A 250 -6.01 -29.03 -15.07
C SER A 250 -5.63 -28.45 -16.45
N VAL A 251 -4.92 -27.33 -16.49
CA VAL A 251 -4.43 -26.73 -17.73
C VAL A 251 -3.35 -27.62 -18.36
N GLN A 252 -2.55 -28.30 -17.54
CA GLN A 252 -1.54 -29.23 -18.03
C GLN A 252 -2.16 -30.45 -18.72
N GLU A 253 -3.22 -31.03 -18.15
CA GLU A 253 -3.96 -32.17 -18.71
C GLU A 253 -4.70 -31.81 -20.00
N GLU A 254 -5.34 -30.64 -20.09
CA GLU A 254 -6.02 -30.19 -21.31
C GLU A 254 -5.05 -30.02 -22.49
N ASP A 255 -3.86 -29.48 -22.26
CA ASP A 255 -2.83 -29.31 -23.29
C ASP A 255 -2.23 -30.65 -23.77
N GLU A 256 -2.10 -31.65 -22.87
CA GLU A 256 -1.67 -33.00 -23.26
C GLU A 256 -2.74 -33.69 -24.11
N HIS A 257 -4.01 -33.56 -23.75
CA HIS A 257 -5.13 -34.11 -24.54
C HIS A 257 -5.26 -33.44 -25.91
N GLN A 258 -5.09 -32.11 -26.00
CA GLN A 258 -5.08 -31.41 -27.29
C GLN A 258 -3.89 -31.80 -28.17
N SER A 259 -2.72 -32.06 -27.58
CA SER A 259 -1.53 -32.50 -28.33
C SER A 259 -1.72 -33.89 -28.95
N LEU A 260 -2.43 -34.80 -28.28
CA LEU A 260 -2.73 -36.13 -28.82
C LEU A 260 -3.74 -36.09 -29.98
N LEU A 261 -4.70 -35.16 -29.96
CA LEU A 261 -5.70 -35.03 -31.02
C LEU A 261 -5.16 -34.33 -32.28
N ARG A 262 -4.07 -33.56 -32.17
CA ARG A 262 -3.48 -32.84 -33.32
C ARG A 262 -2.64 -33.70 -34.26
N GLY A 263 -2.44 -34.98 -33.95
CA GLY A 263 -1.53 -35.88 -34.66
C GLY A 263 -2.05 -36.52 -35.97
N THR A 264 -3.29 -36.31 -36.42
CA THR A 264 -3.83 -37.10 -37.56
C THR A 264 -4.57 -36.33 -38.67
N SER A 265 -4.71 -35.00 -38.61
CA SER A 265 -5.34 -34.28 -39.72
C SER A 265 -4.34 -33.96 -40.83
N LYS A 266 -4.28 -34.84 -41.83
CA LYS A 266 -3.65 -34.60 -43.14
C LYS A 266 -4.27 -33.32 -43.76
N PRO A 267 -3.48 -32.37 -44.28
CA PRO A 267 -4.02 -31.14 -44.86
C PRO A 267 -4.72 -31.46 -46.19
N GLU A 268 -6.04 -31.53 -46.17
CA GLU A 268 -6.86 -31.59 -47.37
C GLU A 268 -7.16 -30.16 -47.83
N SER A 269 -6.45 -29.77 -48.88
CA SER A 269 -6.60 -28.51 -49.58
C SER A 269 -7.97 -28.41 -50.26
N ALA A 270 -8.81 -27.47 -49.83
CA ALA A 270 -9.97 -27.04 -50.58
C ALA A 270 -10.21 -25.52 -50.45
N PRO A 271 -10.82 -24.88 -51.48
CA PRO A 271 -10.67 -23.45 -51.74
C PRO A 271 -11.89 -22.60 -51.32
N LEU A 272 -11.56 -21.32 -51.05
CA LEU A 272 -12.31 -20.08 -51.25
C LEU A 272 -13.85 -20.12 -51.40
N GLY A 273 -14.53 -19.37 -50.51
CA GLY A 273 -15.84 -18.79 -50.80
C GLY A 273 -16.45 -17.99 -49.64
N PHE A 274 -16.59 -16.65 -49.82
CA PHE A 274 -17.81 -15.84 -49.55
C PHE A 274 -18.31 -15.75 -48.06
N VAL A 275 -18.81 -14.67 -47.43
CA VAL A 275 -19.50 -13.41 -47.77
C VAL A 275 -19.37 -12.41 -46.62
N SER A 276 -19.34 -11.13 -46.99
CA SER A 276 -19.46 -9.90 -46.18
C SER A 276 -20.80 -9.76 -45.44
N GLY A 277 -20.78 -9.40 -44.14
CA GLY A 277 -22.00 -9.10 -43.37
C GLY A 277 -21.74 -8.06 -42.28
N ALA A 278 -22.04 -6.80 -42.58
CA ALA A 278 -22.09 -5.70 -41.61
C ALA A 278 -23.44 -5.67 -40.88
N PRO A 279 -23.46 -5.22 -39.60
CA PRO A 279 -24.62 -4.52 -39.09
C PRO A 279 -24.28 -3.09 -38.68
N THR A 280 -24.97 -2.18 -39.35
CA THR A 280 -25.21 -0.79 -38.99
C THR A 280 -26.08 -0.76 -37.73
N SER A 281 -25.64 -0.06 -36.68
CA SER A 281 -26.52 0.31 -35.56
C SER A 281 -26.32 1.77 -35.19
N SER A 282 -27.33 2.54 -35.58
CA SER A 282 -27.61 3.94 -35.24
C SER A 282 -28.22 4.07 -33.85
N SER A 283 -27.72 4.98 -33.02
CA SER A 283 -28.47 5.46 -31.85
C SER A 283 -28.02 6.85 -31.42
N SER A 284 -28.81 7.82 -31.90
CA SER A 284 -29.31 9.04 -31.25
C SER A 284 -28.52 9.67 -30.10
N ALA A 285 -27.92 10.82 -30.40
CA ALA A 285 -27.57 11.85 -29.44
C ALA A 285 -28.84 12.44 -28.78
N SER A 286 -28.86 12.49 -27.45
CA SER A 286 -29.80 13.33 -26.68
C SER A 286 -28.98 14.36 -25.91
N ALA A 287 -29.20 15.62 -26.26
CA ALA A 287 -28.69 16.79 -25.57
C ALA A 287 -29.74 17.32 -24.58
N ALA A 288 -29.24 18.10 -23.61
CA ALA A 288 -29.94 18.98 -22.66
C ALA A 288 -30.31 18.37 -21.30
N GLY A 289 -29.75 19.00 -20.26
CA GLY A 289 -30.15 18.82 -18.87
C GLY A 289 -29.00 18.96 -17.88
N VAL A 290 -28.29 20.10 -17.86
CA VAL A 290 -27.39 20.45 -16.74
C VAL A 290 -28.28 20.84 -15.55
N ALA A 291 -28.84 19.84 -14.90
CA ALA A 291 -29.30 19.98 -13.53
C ALA A 291 -28.06 19.90 -12.65
N ALA A 292 -27.92 20.85 -11.72
CA ALA A 292 -26.96 20.76 -10.64
C ALA A 292 -27.35 19.55 -9.77
N VAL A 293 -26.87 18.37 -10.15
CA VAL A 293 -26.89 17.17 -9.34
C VAL A 293 -26.09 17.52 -8.11
N GLY A 294 -26.77 17.63 -6.97
CA GLY A 294 -26.09 17.59 -5.68
C GLY A 294 -25.36 16.27 -5.65
N THR A 295 -24.06 16.30 -5.92
CA THR A 295 -23.19 15.13 -5.83
C THR A 295 -23.28 14.67 -4.39
N GLU A 296 -24.10 13.64 -4.15
CA GLU A 296 -24.04 12.90 -2.91
C GLU A 296 -22.60 12.39 -2.81
N VAL A 297 -21.82 13.08 -1.98
CA VAL A 297 -20.43 12.72 -1.70
C VAL A 297 -20.48 11.28 -1.22
N SER A 298 -19.92 10.37 -2.02
CA SER A 298 -19.93 8.95 -1.72
C SER A 298 -19.40 8.75 -0.30
N GLU A 299 -19.97 7.83 0.49
CA GLU A 299 -19.44 7.51 1.83
C GLU A 299 -17.92 7.18 1.77
N GLU A 300 -17.45 6.69 0.61
CA GLU A 300 -16.03 6.43 0.33
C GLU A 300 -15.17 7.71 0.41
N ASP A 301 -15.70 8.85 -0.02
CA ASP A 301 -14.99 10.14 -0.04
C ASP A 301 -14.83 10.73 1.37
N LYS A 302 -15.67 10.33 2.34
CA LYS A 302 -15.59 10.87 3.72
C LYS A 302 -14.29 10.51 4.43
N ASN A 303 -13.70 9.38 4.04
CA ASN A 303 -12.44 8.89 4.61
C ASN A 303 -11.21 9.34 3.82
N LEU A 304 -11.42 9.94 2.65
CA LEU A 304 -10.36 10.55 1.86
C LEU A 304 -10.03 11.93 2.43
N PHE A 305 -8.77 12.10 2.81
CA PHE A 305 -8.26 13.36 3.32
C PHE A 305 -7.29 13.97 2.32
N VAL A 306 -7.80 14.96 1.58
CA VAL A 306 -7.07 15.70 0.57
C VAL A 306 -6.34 16.90 1.18
N ILE A 307 -5.06 17.05 0.84
CA ILE A 307 -4.22 18.14 1.30
C ILE A 307 -3.75 18.96 0.12
N GLY A 308 -3.92 20.28 0.24
CA GLY A 308 -3.33 21.25 -0.67
C GLY A 308 -3.77 21.19 -2.11
N GLY A 309 -5.02 20.81 -2.34
CA GLY A 309 -5.58 20.71 -3.69
C GLY A 309 -5.06 19.52 -4.48
N ALA A 310 -4.39 18.56 -3.82
CA ALA A 310 -4.05 17.30 -4.47
C ALA A 310 -5.31 16.59 -4.94
N GLU A 311 -5.35 16.21 -6.22
CA GLU A 311 -6.47 15.43 -6.75
C GLU A 311 -6.14 13.95 -6.59
N GLY A 312 -6.97 13.24 -5.82
CA GLY A 312 -6.92 11.79 -5.71
C GLY A 312 -7.63 11.17 -6.90
N GLY A 313 -6.94 10.29 -7.61
CA GLY A 313 -7.59 9.40 -8.57
C GLY A 313 -8.41 8.32 -7.86
N PRO A 314 -9.29 7.61 -8.59
CA PRO A 314 -9.85 6.37 -8.09
C PRO A 314 -8.71 5.40 -7.73
N LEU A 315 -8.93 4.59 -6.69
CA LEU A 315 -7.97 3.56 -6.32
C LEU A 315 -7.81 2.55 -7.46
N ALA A 316 -6.57 2.20 -7.75
CA ALA A 316 -6.23 1.17 -8.71
C ALA A 316 -6.72 -0.21 -8.26
N ALA A 317 -6.84 -1.18 -9.16
CA ALA A 317 -7.29 -2.54 -8.84
C ALA A 317 -6.45 -3.18 -7.72
N ALA A 318 -5.12 -3.07 -7.81
CA ALA A 318 -4.19 -3.55 -6.78
C ALA A 318 -4.38 -2.81 -5.44
N GLU A 319 -4.52 -1.47 -5.46
CA GLU A 319 -4.77 -0.67 -4.25
C GLU A 319 -6.11 -1.05 -3.60
N LYS A 320 -7.15 -1.29 -4.41
CA LYS A 320 -8.47 -1.78 -3.94
C LYS A 320 -8.36 -3.16 -3.34
N SER A 321 -7.63 -4.07 -3.96
CA SER A 321 -7.38 -5.41 -3.44
C SER A 321 -6.72 -5.33 -2.06
N VAL A 322 -5.64 -4.56 -1.93
CA VAL A 322 -4.95 -4.37 -0.65
C VAL A 322 -5.89 -3.76 0.40
N LEU A 323 -6.63 -2.71 0.05
CA LEU A 323 -7.59 -2.08 0.95
C LEU A 323 -8.67 -3.07 1.42
N GLN A 324 -9.25 -3.85 0.51
CA GLN A 324 -10.28 -4.85 0.84
C GLN A 324 -9.73 -5.96 1.74
N THR A 325 -8.54 -6.47 1.44
CA THR A 325 -7.90 -7.51 2.26
C THR A 325 -7.59 -6.98 3.67
N LEU A 326 -7.10 -5.74 3.79
CA LEU A 326 -6.88 -5.08 5.08
C LEU A 326 -8.20 -4.86 5.84
N GLU A 327 -9.23 -4.32 5.19
CA GLU A 327 -10.55 -4.10 5.79
C GLU A 327 -11.16 -5.42 6.31
N GLN A 328 -11.07 -6.49 5.52
CA GLN A 328 -11.58 -7.81 5.90
C GLN A 328 -10.79 -8.42 7.06
N ALA A 329 -9.45 -8.34 7.02
CA ALA A 329 -8.60 -8.91 8.06
C ALA A 329 -8.79 -8.16 9.40
N GLU A 330 -8.85 -6.83 9.36
CA GLU A 330 -8.92 -6.00 10.56
C GLU A 330 -10.34 -5.82 11.11
N GLN A 331 -11.38 -6.25 10.38
CA GLN A 331 -12.77 -6.12 10.80
C GLN A 331 -13.00 -6.65 12.22
N SER A 332 -12.42 -7.80 12.54
CA SER A 332 -12.51 -8.41 13.89
C SER A 332 -11.80 -7.60 14.97
N LEU A 333 -10.67 -6.95 14.63
CA LEU A 333 -9.85 -6.14 15.53
C LEU A 333 -10.49 -4.77 15.84
N HIS A 334 -11.35 -4.30 14.94
CA HIS A 334 -11.97 -2.97 15.00
C HIS A 334 -13.37 -2.94 15.61
N THR A 335 -13.88 -4.10 16.06
CA THR A 335 -15.15 -4.16 16.79
C THR A 335 -15.10 -3.35 18.10
N PRO A 336 -16.22 -2.73 18.53
CA PRO A 336 -16.28 -2.04 19.83
C PRO A 336 -15.90 -2.93 21.01
N GLU A 337 -16.20 -4.22 20.94
CA GLU A 337 -15.83 -5.24 21.93
C GLU A 337 -14.31 -5.44 21.98
N ALA A 338 -13.67 -5.66 20.82
CA ALA A 338 -12.21 -5.78 20.73
C ALA A 338 -11.52 -4.51 21.21
N PHE A 339 -12.07 -3.33 20.89
CA PHE A 339 -11.56 -2.06 21.42
C PHE A 339 -11.66 -1.97 22.95
N ARG A 340 -12.83 -2.29 23.54
CA ARG A 340 -13.01 -2.29 25.00
C ARG A 340 -12.02 -3.25 25.68
N GLN A 341 -11.83 -4.43 25.11
CA GLN A 341 -10.88 -5.42 25.61
C GLN A 341 -9.43 -4.90 25.54
N ARG A 342 -9.01 -4.34 24.40
CA ARG A 342 -7.68 -3.72 24.24
C ARG A 342 -7.45 -2.61 25.26
N GLN A 343 -8.43 -1.73 25.44
CA GLN A 343 -8.35 -0.63 26.41
C GLN A 343 -8.20 -1.16 27.83
N GLN A 344 -9.02 -2.14 28.24
CA GLN A 344 -8.95 -2.73 29.57
C GLN A 344 -7.59 -3.40 29.82
N GLN A 345 -7.12 -4.26 28.91
CA GLN A 345 -5.84 -4.94 29.05
C GLN A 345 -4.66 -3.95 29.12
N HIS A 346 -4.70 -2.90 28.29
CA HIS A 346 -3.70 -1.85 28.34
C HIS A 346 -3.71 -1.15 29.71
N ASP A 347 -4.88 -0.75 30.20
CA ASP A 347 -5.01 -0.05 31.49
C ASP A 347 -4.55 -0.94 32.66
N ASP A 348 -4.89 -2.23 32.65
CA ASP A 348 -4.44 -3.21 33.63
C ASP A 348 -2.91 -3.39 33.59
N ALA A 349 -2.33 -3.49 32.39
CA ALA A 349 -0.89 -3.67 32.22
C ALA A 349 -0.08 -2.41 32.59
N VAL A 350 -0.61 -1.22 32.28
CA VAL A 350 -0.06 0.06 32.75
C VAL A 350 -0.11 0.15 34.27
N ALA A 351 -1.24 -0.20 34.89
CA ALA A 351 -1.38 -0.19 36.34
C ALA A 351 -0.42 -1.18 37.02
N ALA A 352 -0.27 -2.39 36.46
CA ALA A 352 0.67 -3.39 36.95
C ALA A 352 2.13 -2.91 36.86
N ALA A 353 2.55 -2.39 35.71
CA ALA A 353 3.90 -1.84 35.54
C ALA A 353 4.17 -0.67 36.52
N ALA A 354 3.19 0.21 36.70
CA ALA A 354 3.30 1.33 37.63
C ALA A 354 3.43 0.88 39.09
N ALA A 355 2.72 -0.19 39.50
CA ALA A 355 2.85 -0.78 40.83
C ALA A 355 4.27 -1.33 41.10
N GLU A 356 4.97 -1.77 40.05
CA GLU A 356 6.37 -2.21 40.09
C GLU A 356 7.38 -1.06 39.92
N GLY A 357 6.92 0.19 39.75
CA GLY A 357 7.80 1.33 39.47
C GLY A 357 8.39 1.33 38.06
N HIS A 358 7.83 0.53 37.15
CA HIS A 358 8.19 0.43 35.75
C HIS A 358 7.20 1.17 34.86
N LEU A 359 7.59 1.37 33.60
CA LEU A 359 6.70 1.88 32.57
C LEU A 359 6.33 0.75 31.66
N TRP A 360 5.04 0.65 31.39
CA TRP A 360 4.54 -0.32 30.45
C TRP A 360 5.04 -0.01 29.03
N ARG A 361 5.46 -1.05 28.30
CA ARG A 361 5.96 -0.96 26.93
C ARG A 361 5.47 -2.17 26.14
N GLU A 362 5.15 -1.96 24.88
CA GLU A 362 4.87 -3.07 23.95
C GLU A 362 6.12 -3.95 23.84
N SER A 363 5.91 -5.26 23.94
CA SER A 363 6.97 -6.24 23.79
C SER A 363 7.37 -6.37 22.32
N TRP A 364 8.62 -6.78 22.06
CA TRP A 364 9.05 -7.06 20.68
C TRP A 364 8.24 -8.19 20.04
N LYS A 365 7.78 -9.16 20.83
CA LYS A 365 6.93 -10.25 20.35
C LYS A 365 5.62 -9.74 19.77
N GLU A 366 4.96 -8.77 20.42
CA GLU A 366 3.73 -8.16 19.92
C GLU A 366 3.96 -7.38 18.62
N VAL A 367 5.09 -6.68 18.52
CA VAL A 367 5.50 -6.00 17.28
C VAL A 367 5.72 -7.00 16.15
N THR A 368 6.43 -8.11 16.41
CA THR A 368 6.64 -9.19 15.44
C THR A 368 5.33 -9.86 15.04
N ASP A 369 4.42 -10.12 15.98
CA ASP A 369 3.10 -10.70 15.66
C ASP A 369 2.29 -9.77 14.73
N ARG A 370 2.38 -8.46 14.95
CA ARG A 370 1.75 -7.45 14.08
C ARG A 370 2.41 -7.34 12.71
N GLN A 371 3.73 -7.40 12.64
CA GLN A 371 4.47 -7.42 11.38
C GLN A 371 4.13 -8.65 10.55
N GLN A 372 4.09 -9.83 11.17
CA GLN A 372 3.75 -11.06 10.47
C GLN A 372 2.32 -11.04 9.96
N LEU A 373 1.39 -10.45 10.73
CA LEU A 373 0.03 -10.21 10.27
C LEU A 373 0.01 -9.32 9.02
N LEU A 374 0.75 -8.19 9.03
CA LEU A 374 0.87 -7.32 7.86
C LEU A 374 1.40 -8.09 6.64
N LEU A 375 2.49 -8.85 6.79
CA LEU A 375 3.07 -9.62 5.67
C LEU A 375 2.08 -10.65 5.10
N LEU A 376 1.31 -11.34 5.94
CA LEU A 376 0.25 -12.26 5.50
C LEU A 376 -0.84 -11.53 4.69
N ILE A 377 -1.24 -10.34 5.14
CA ILE A 377 -2.24 -9.53 4.44
C ILE A 377 -1.70 -9.07 3.08
N LEU A 378 -0.46 -8.58 3.02
CA LEU A 378 0.16 -8.17 1.76
C LEU A 378 0.27 -9.34 0.77
N CYS A 379 0.60 -10.54 1.25
CA CYS A 379 0.65 -11.75 0.42
C CYS A 379 -0.71 -12.27 -0.04
N ALA A 380 -1.79 -11.91 0.65
CA ALA A 380 -3.15 -12.26 0.25
C ALA A 380 -3.77 -11.23 -0.71
N ALA A 381 -3.14 -10.07 -0.90
CA ALA A 381 -3.60 -9.04 -1.82
C ALA A 381 -3.05 -9.27 -3.24
N ASP A 382 -3.80 -8.81 -4.24
CA ASP A 382 -3.41 -8.82 -5.64
C ASP A 382 -2.49 -7.62 -5.94
N ALA A 383 -1.35 -7.58 -5.25
CA ALA A 383 -0.30 -6.60 -5.44
C ALA A 383 1.08 -7.24 -5.29
N SER A 384 2.00 -6.92 -6.19
CA SER A 384 3.37 -7.40 -6.24
C SER A 384 4.37 -6.39 -5.70
N THR A 385 4.05 -5.09 -5.70
CA THR A 385 4.95 -4.02 -5.23
C THR A 385 4.27 -3.07 -4.26
N PHE A 386 4.92 -2.90 -3.11
CA PHE A 386 4.43 -2.09 -2.01
C PHE A 386 5.47 -1.06 -1.60
N PHE A 387 5.02 0.11 -1.15
CA PHE A 387 5.86 1.08 -0.49
C PHE A 387 5.19 1.52 0.82
N PHE A 388 5.89 1.36 1.95
CA PHE A 388 5.36 1.77 3.25
C PHE A 388 6.26 2.76 3.96
N VAL A 389 5.66 3.78 4.57
CA VAL A 389 6.34 4.74 5.44
C VAL A 389 5.93 4.49 6.90
N SER A 390 6.88 4.04 7.70
CA SER A 390 6.70 3.73 9.13
C SER A 390 7.89 4.25 9.94
N HIS A 391 7.96 3.88 11.22
CA HIS A 391 8.98 4.30 12.16
C HIS A 391 10.08 3.28 12.30
N SER A 392 11.22 3.75 12.78
CA SER A 392 12.46 2.98 12.84
C SER A 392 12.37 1.67 13.64
N ASN A 393 11.63 1.59 14.76
CA ASN A 393 11.60 0.33 15.53
C ASN A 393 10.65 -0.69 14.90
N PHE A 394 9.52 -0.24 14.35
CA PHE A 394 8.69 -1.09 13.51
C PHE A 394 9.48 -1.61 12.29
N LEU A 395 10.24 -0.77 11.60
CA LEU A 395 11.03 -1.22 10.45
C LEU A 395 12.17 -2.17 10.87
N ALA A 396 12.87 -1.87 11.96
CA ALA A 396 13.95 -2.74 12.46
C ALA A 396 13.45 -4.11 12.94
N GLY A 397 12.24 -4.20 13.50
CA GLY A 397 11.67 -5.49 13.86
C GLY A 397 11.26 -6.32 12.64
N LEU A 398 10.91 -5.64 11.54
CA LEU A 398 10.33 -6.25 10.34
C LEU A 398 11.40 -7.06 9.59
N ASP A 399 12.60 -6.50 9.40
CA ASP A 399 13.71 -7.14 8.67
C ASP A 399 14.90 -7.56 9.54
N GLN A 400 14.81 -7.32 10.86
CA GLN A 400 15.86 -7.61 11.84
C GLN A 400 17.19 -6.88 11.55
N GLN A 401 17.16 -5.80 10.79
CA GLN A 401 18.33 -4.97 10.47
C GLN A 401 18.45 -3.76 11.41
N PRO A 402 19.59 -3.05 11.41
CA PRO A 402 19.71 -1.80 12.14
C PRO A 402 18.60 -0.80 11.81
N ARG A 403 18.26 0.03 12.79
CA ARG A 403 17.26 1.09 12.65
C ARG A 403 17.63 2.00 11.48
N LEU A 404 16.65 2.30 10.64
CA LEU A 404 16.78 3.32 9.61
C LEU A 404 16.76 4.71 10.25
N ASP A 405 17.65 5.58 9.78
CA ASP A 405 17.53 7.01 10.04
C ASP A 405 16.34 7.59 9.26
N ASN A 406 15.90 8.79 9.64
CA ASN A 406 14.78 9.43 8.93
C ASN A 406 15.13 9.62 7.44
N GLY A 407 14.17 9.29 6.57
CA GLY A 407 14.31 9.47 5.13
C GLY A 407 15.19 8.41 4.44
N GLN A 408 15.77 7.46 5.17
CA GLN A 408 16.44 6.32 4.53
C GLN A 408 15.41 5.35 3.96
N LEU A 409 15.81 4.73 2.86
CA LEU A 409 15.01 3.77 2.10
C LEU A 409 15.70 2.41 2.16
N ARG A 410 14.92 1.35 2.27
CA ARG A 410 15.43 -0.01 2.26
C ARG A 410 14.58 -0.88 1.34
N PRO A 411 15.12 -1.32 0.19
CA PRO A 411 14.42 -2.24 -0.69
C PRO A 411 14.44 -3.65 -0.05
N LEU A 412 13.28 -4.30 -0.03
CA LEU A 412 13.09 -5.62 0.54
C LEU A 412 12.32 -6.50 -0.45
N LEU A 413 12.64 -7.79 -0.47
CA LEU A 413 11.91 -8.82 -1.21
C LEU A 413 10.97 -9.53 -0.25
N LEU A 414 9.66 -9.49 -0.53
CA LEU A 414 8.65 -10.26 0.18
C LEU A 414 8.44 -11.61 -0.52
N ARG A 415 8.58 -12.70 0.23
CA ARG A 415 8.28 -14.06 -0.24
C ARG A 415 6.98 -14.54 0.39
N CYS A 416 6.01 -14.81 -0.46
CA CYS A 416 4.69 -15.24 -0.04
C CYS A 416 4.59 -16.76 0.04
N ASN A 417 4.74 -17.28 1.26
CA ASN A 417 4.47 -18.67 1.63
C ASN A 417 3.53 -18.68 2.85
N VAL A 418 3.36 -19.82 3.52
CA VAL A 418 2.51 -19.93 4.73
C VAL A 418 3.06 -19.09 5.90
N GLU A 419 4.36 -18.79 5.91
CA GLU A 419 5.06 -17.98 6.90
C GLU A 419 5.86 -16.88 6.20
N PRO A 420 5.18 -15.86 5.64
CA PRO A 420 5.80 -14.93 4.73
C PRO A 420 7.04 -14.29 5.36
N GLU A 421 8.09 -14.23 4.58
CA GLU A 421 9.41 -13.74 5.00
C GLU A 421 9.83 -12.57 4.11
N ILE A 422 10.68 -11.70 4.67
CA ILE A 422 11.32 -10.64 3.91
C ILE A 422 12.83 -10.79 3.97
N SER A 423 13.49 -10.44 2.88
CA SER A 423 14.95 -10.37 2.79
C SER A 423 15.37 -9.04 2.17
N PRO A 424 16.55 -8.49 2.54
CA PRO A 424 17.15 -7.39 1.79
C PRO A 424 17.30 -7.77 0.30
N LEU A 425 17.06 -6.79 -0.58
CA LEU A 425 17.29 -6.93 -2.03
C LEU A 425 18.77 -6.84 -2.41
#